data_AF-A0A2V9AS17-F1
#
_entry.id   AF-A0A2V9AS17-F1
#
_cell.length_a   1.000
_cell.length_b   1.000
_cell.length_c   1.000
_cell.angle_alpha   90.00
_cell.angle_beta   90.00
_cell.angle_gamma   90.00
#
_symmetry.space_group_name_H-M   'P 1'
#
loop_
_entity.id
_entity.type
_entity.pdbx_description
1 polymer ?
#
loop_
_entity_poly.entity_id
_entity_poly.type
_entity_poly.pdbx_seq_one_letter_code
_entity_poly.pdbx_strand_id
1 'polypeptide(L)' 'MSTVRVSVGTRKGAFVLTSDGKREKWDVSGPHFAGWEMYHLKGSPADPNRLYASQTSGWFGQIIQRSDDGGKTWFQPGT' A
#
# COMPACT_ATOMS: atom_id res chain seq x y z
N MET A 1 -19.91 3.33 -9.96
CA MET A 1 -19.63 4.20 -8.80
C MET A 1 -18.13 4.41 -8.73
N SER A 2 -17.65 5.62 -8.42
CA SER A 2 -16.21 5.86 -8.26
C SER A 2 -15.71 5.24 -6.95
N THR A 3 -14.51 4.66 -6.98
CA THR A 3 -13.82 4.16 -5.80
C THR A 3 -12.68 5.11 -5.45
N VAL A 4 -12.54 5.43 -4.16
CA VAL A 4 -11.47 6.26 -3.63
C VAL A 4 -10.55 5.37 -2.81
N ARG A 5 -9.23 5.52 -3.00
CA ARG A 5 -8.22 4.84 -2.20
C ARG A 5 -7.27 5.85 -1.58
N VAL A 6 -6.99 5.69 -0.30
CA VAL A 6 -5.94 6.41 0.43
C VAL A 6 -4.87 5.39 0.83
N SER A 7 -3.62 5.68 0.46
CA SER A 7 -2.47 4.86 0.84
C SER A 7 -1.77 5.50 2.02
N VAL A 8 -1.62 4.77 3.11
CA VAL A 8 -1.07 5.28 4.37
C VAL A 8 0.21 4.52 4.70
N GLY A 9 1.33 5.25 4.75
CA GLY A 9 2.61 4.74 5.24
C GLY A 9 2.88 5.25 6.64
N THR A 10 3.33 4.38 7.54
CA THR A 10 3.73 4.73 8.90
C THR A 10 5.12 4.15 9.21
N ARG A 11 5.69 4.53 10.37
CA ARG A 11 6.89 3.86 10.91
C ARG A 11 6.66 2.42 11.37
N LYS A 12 5.42 1.91 11.34
CA LYS A 12 5.04 0.59 11.88
C LYS A 12 4.28 -0.28 10.87
N GLY A 13 4.23 0.12 9.61
CA GLY A 13 3.57 -0.60 8.53
C GLY A 13 2.73 0.30 7.64
N ALA A 14 2.06 -0.32 6.67
CA ALA A 14 1.20 0.32 5.71
C ALA A 14 -0.27 -0.05 5.89
N PHE A 15 -1.15 0.85 5.47
CA PHE A 15 -2.60 0.61 5.40
C PHE A 15 -3.15 1.09 4.07
N VAL A 16 -4.17 0.39 3.57
CA VAL A 16 -4.94 0.77 2.40
C VAL A 16 -6.37 1.03 2.83
N LEU A 17 -6.81 2.28 2.69
CA LEU A 17 -8.16 2.71 3.03
C LEU A 17 -8.96 2.85 1.75
N THR A 18 -10.15 2.27 1.69
CA THR A 18 -11.03 2.38 0.52
C THR A 18 -12.42 2.89 0.89
N SER A 19 -13.00 3.68 0.00
CA SER A 19 -14.37 4.18 0.12
C SER A 19 -15.00 4.34 -1.26
N ASP A 20 -16.30 4.54 -1.28
CA ASP A 20 -17.01 4.98 -2.47
C ASP A 20 -16.80 6.50 -2.71
N GLY A 21 -17.48 7.03 -3.73
CA GLY A 21 -17.42 8.45 -4.06
C GLY A 21 -17.92 9.40 -2.97
N LYS A 22 -18.69 8.92 -1.98
CA LYS A 22 -19.21 9.74 -0.87
C LYS A 22 -18.17 9.96 0.23
N ARG A 23 -17.22 9.04 0.40
CA ARG A 23 -16.11 9.13 1.37
C ARG A 23 -16.55 9.20 2.83
N GLU A 24 -17.74 8.70 3.15
CA GLU A 24 -18.32 8.72 4.50
C GLU A 24 -17.91 7.49 5.34
N LYS A 25 -17.84 6.33 4.70
CA LYS A 25 -17.45 5.06 5.33
C LYS A 25 -16.19 4.53 4.67
N TRP A 26 -15.25 4.08 5.49
CA TRP A 26 -13.96 3.60 5.01
C TRP A 26 -13.72 2.18 5.49
N ASP A 27 -13.34 1.32 4.56
CA ASP A 27 -12.77 0.01 4.87
C ASP A 27 -11.24 0.17 5.02
N VAL A 28 -10.68 -0.43 6.07
CA VAL A 28 -9.26 -0.28 6.44
C VAL A 28 -8.57 -1.64 6.35
N SER A 29 -7.67 -1.78 5.38
CA SER A 29 -6.83 -2.97 5.22
C SER A 29 -5.44 -2.73 5.78
N GLY A 30 -4.95 -3.65 6.61
CA GLY A 30 -3.62 -3.63 7.21
C GLY A 30 -3.61 -4.10 8.67
N PRO A 31 -2.47 -3.97 9.39
CA PRO A 31 -1.20 -3.45 8.89
C PRO A 31 -0.54 -4.42 7.90
N HIS A 32 -0.22 -3.91 6.71
CA HIS A 32 0.72 -4.57 5.79
C HIS A 32 2.15 -4.24 6.24
N PHE A 33 3.08 -5.18 6.06
CA PHE A 33 4.49 -5.00 6.48
C PHE A 33 4.63 -4.57 7.95
N ALA A 34 3.86 -5.20 8.85
CA ALA A 34 3.85 -4.86 10.27
C ALA A 34 5.26 -4.77 10.87
N GLY A 35 5.55 -3.67 11.57
CA GLY A 35 6.84 -3.40 12.19
C GLY A 35 7.89 -2.75 11.29
N TRP A 36 7.63 -2.63 9.98
CA TRP A 36 8.54 -1.98 9.04
C TRP A 36 8.17 -0.52 8.79
N GLU A 37 9.18 0.30 8.49
CA GLU A 37 8.96 1.70 8.15
C GLU A 37 8.61 1.86 6.68
N MET A 38 7.49 2.53 6.41
CA MET A 38 7.00 2.79 5.06
C MET A 38 7.32 4.23 4.67
N TYR A 39 8.22 4.41 3.71
CA TYR A 39 8.56 5.75 3.24
C TYR A 39 7.52 6.31 2.25
N HIS A 40 6.95 5.45 1.41
CA HIS A 40 5.93 5.86 0.45
C HIS A 40 5.11 4.68 -0.04
N LEU A 41 3.83 4.92 -0.34
CA LEU A 41 2.95 4.01 -1.04
C LEU A 41 2.25 4.75 -2.18
N LYS A 42 2.19 4.14 -3.36
CA LYS A 42 1.64 4.79 -4.55
C LYS A 42 0.93 3.81 -5.47
N GLY A 43 -0.26 4.19 -5.94
CA GLY A 43 -0.95 3.48 -7.02
C GLY A 43 -0.43 3.86 -8.40
N SER A 44 -0.48 2.91 -9.33
CA SER A 44 -0.14 3.15 -10.74
C SER A 44 -1.28 3.92 -11.44
N PRO A 45 -0.98 4.95 -12.23
CA PRO A 45 -1.98 5.59 -13.08
C PRO A 45 -2.41 4.70 -14.26
N ALA A 46 -1.57 3.73 -14.65
CA ALA A 46 -1.85 2.81 -15.76
C ALA A 46 -2.74 1.62 -15.35
N ASP A 47 -2.75 1.26 -14.06
CA ASP A 47 -3.56 0.17 -13.53
C ASP A 47 -3.98 0.50 -12.09
N PRO A 48 -5.26 0.79 -11.84
CA PRO A 48 -5.77 1.09 -10.50
C PRO A 48 -5.59 -0.02 -9.47
N ASN A 49 -5.35 -1.28 -9.84
CA ASN A 49 -5.07 -2.36 -8.88
C ASN A 49 -3.58 -2.47 -8.55
N ARG A 50 -2.71 -1.92 -9.39
CA ARG A 50 -1.27 -1.96 -9.15
C ARG A 50 -0.84 -0.92 -8.14
N LEU A 51 -0.26 -1.40 -7.04
CA LEU A 51 0.33 -0.57 -5.98
C LEU A 51 1.82 -0.86 -5.82
N TYR A 52 2.56 0.17 -5.42
CA TYR A 52 3.95 0.06 -5.02
C TYR A 52 4.11 0.56 -3.58
N ALA A 53 4.91 -0.13 -2.79
CA ALA A 53 5.24 0.26 -1.42
C ALA A 53 6.76 0.24 -1.22
N SER A 54 7.29 1.33 -0.69
CA SER A 54 8.70 1.47 -0.33
C SER A 54 8.89 1.08 1.13
N GLN A 55 9.18 -0.19 1.38
CA GLN A 55 9.55 -0.72 2.69
C GLN A 55 11.02 -0.41 2.98
N THR A 56 11.35 -0.02 4.20
CA THR A 56 12.75 0.17 4.61
C THR A 56 13.03 -0.29 6.03
N SER A 57 14.27 -0.70 6.27
CA SER A 57 14.83 -0.85 7.62
C SER A 57 16.30 -0.46 7.63
N GLY A 58 16.84 -0.20 8.83
CA GLY A 58 18.26 0.10 9.01
C GLY A 58 19.19 -1.08 8.68
N TRP A 59 18.67 -2.30 8.57
CA TRP A 59 19.50 -3.50 8.33
C TRP A 59 19.50 -3.93 6.86
N PHE A 60 18.33 -3.88 6.22
CA PHE A 60 18.15 -4.39 4.85
C PHE A 60 18.02 -3.27 3.82
N GLY A 61 18.01 -2.02 4.25
CA GLY A 61 17.80 -0.86 3.38
C GLY A 61 16.39 -0.85 2.81
N GLN A 62 16.23 -0.14 1.69
CA GLN A 62 14.96 0.08 1.02
C GLN A 62 14.68 -1.03 -0.01
N ILE A 63 13.47 -1.57 0.02
CA ILE A 63 12.96 -2.54 -0.95
C ILE A 63 11.62 -2.05 -1.49
N ILE A 64 11.42 -2.18 -2.80
CA ILE A 64 10.14 -1.89 -3.45
C ILE A 64 9.29 -3.15 -3.51
N GLN A 65 8.12 -3.09 -2.90
CA GLN A 65 7.09 -4.14 -2.97
C GLN A 65 6.07 -3.75 -4.03
N ARG A 66 5.54 -4.72 -4.78
CA ARG A 66 4.44 -4.51 -5.72
C ARG A 66 3.23 -5.34 -5.31
N SER A 67 2.05 -4.77 -5.41
CA SER A 67 0.78 -5.50 -5.39
C SER A 67 0.11 -5.33 -6.74
N ASP A 68 -0.53 -6.38 -7.25
CA ASP A 68 -1.32 -6.36 -8.48
C ASP A 68 -2.84 -6.52 -8.20
N ASP A 69 -3.24 -6.56 -6.93
CA ASP A 69 -4.62 -6.84 -6.49
C ASP A 69 -5.19 -5.80 -5.50
N GLY A 70 -4.66 -4.57 -5.56
CA GLY A 70 -5.12 -3.46 -4.74
C GLY A 70 -4.59 -3.47 -3.31
N GLY A 71 -3.51 -4.22 -3.04
CA GLY A 71 -2.83 -4.26 -1.75
C GLY A 71 -3.15 -5.48 -0.90
N LYS A 72 -3.84 -6.50 -1.44
CA LYS A 72 -4.17 -7.72 -0.69
C LYS A 72 -2.96 -8.65 -0.62
N THR A 73 -2.23 -8.80 -1.73
CA THR A 73 -0.97 -9.55 -1.81
C THR A 73 0.16 -8.65 -2.30
N TRP A 74 1.38 -8.98 -1.89
CA TRP A 74 2.58 -8.19 -2.16
C TRP A 74 3.74 -9.08 -2.57
N PHE A 75 4.53 -8.61 -3.54
CA PHE A 75 5.64 -9.31 -4.16
C PHE A 75 6.89 -8.45 -4.12
N GLN A 76 8.01 -9.10 -3.84
CA GLN A 76 9.33 -8.47 -3.91
C GLN A 76 9.79 -8.35 -5.37
N PRO A 77 10.79 -7.52 -5.67
CA PRO A 77 11.38 -7.50 -7.00
C PRO A 77 12.01 -8.86 -7.31
N GLY A 78 11.72 -9.42 -8.49
CA GLY A 78 12.33 -10.67 -8.95
C GLY A 78 11.61 -11.96 -8.51
N THR A 79 10.45 -11.84 -7.86
CA THR A 79 9.51 -12.95 -7.60
C THR A 79 8.34 -12.89 -8.56
#